data_AF-A0A3R6GE04-F1
#
_entry.id   AF-A0A3R6GE04-F1
#
_cell.length_a   1.000
_cell.length_b   1.000
_cell.length_c   1.000
_cell.angle_alpha   90.00
_cell.angle_beta   90.00
_cell.angle_gamma   90.00
#
_symmetry.space_group_name_H-M   'P 1'
#
loop_
_entity.id
_entity.type
_entity.pdbx_description
1 polymer ?
#
loop_
_entity_poly.entity_id
_entity_poly.type
_entity_poly.pdbx_seq_one_letter_code
_entity_poly.pdbx_strand_id
1 'polypeptide(L)'
;MSRRFDIGDRIICTESGVSGICEKFYYPTACEEQTMVETADGRHYHAPTRTWKKVDVITTICFPRNSGQSAIIQALIEGFQKKRKHGLMRKEVKDENN
;
A
#
# COMPACT_ATOMS: atom_id res chain seq x y z
N MET A 1 17.70 3.78 1.35
CA MET A 1 16.51 3.82 0.48
C MET A 1 15.31 4.20 1.32
N SER A 2 14.40 5.05 0.83
CA SER A 2 13.13 5.32 1.53
C SER A 2 12.08 4.34 1.01
N ARG A 3 11.69 3.37 1.84
CA ARG A 3 10.58 2.46 1.56
C ARG A 3 9.26 3.26 1.59
N ARG A 4 8.30 2.89 0.75
CA ARG A 4 6.95 3.52 0.69
C ARG A 4 5.90 2.73 1.48
N PHE A 5 6.33 1.76 2.28
CA PHE A 5 5.50 0.85 3.07
C PHE A 5 6.27 0.38 4.30
N ASP A 6 5.52 -0.05 5.31
CA ASP A 6 6.00 -0.44 6.62
C ASP A 6 5.53 -1.85 7.00
N ILE A 7 6.06 -2.40 8.10
CA ILE A 7 5.57 -3.66 8.67
C ILE A 7 4.09 -3.52 9.01
N GLY A 8 3.29 -4.53 8.66
CA GLY A 8 1.84 -4.53 8.78
C GLY A 8 1.10 -4.03 7.54
N ASP A 9 1.78 -3.38 6.59
CA ASP A 9 1.14 -2.98 5.34
C ASP A 9 0.85 -4.18 4.44
N ARG A 10 -0.28 -4.12 3.73
CA ARG A 10 -0.53 -5.04 2.62
C ARG A 10 0.25 -4.58 1.40
N ILE A 11 1.08 -5.45 0.86
CA ILE A 11 1.96 -5.16 -0.27
C ILE A 11 1.86 -6.25 -1.34
N ILE A 12 2.21 -5.90 -2.58
CA ILE A 12 2.26 -6.81 -3.73
C ILE A 12 3.64 -6.72 -4.39
N CYS A 13 4.19 -7.88 -4.74
CA CYS A 13 5.39 -7.97 -5.57
C CYS A 13 5.00 -7.70 -7.03
N THR A 14 5.60 -6.69 -7.66
CA THR A 14 5.26 -6.33 -9.04
C THR A 14 5.80 -7.31 -10.08
N GLU A 15 6.77 -8.15 -9.70
CA GLU A 15 7.37 -9.13 -10.60
C GLU A 15 6.62 -10.48 -10.57
N SER A 16 6.22 -10.94 -9.38
CA SER A 16 5.55 -12.24 -9.21
C SER A 16 4.04 -12.16 -9.02
N GLY A 17 3.49 -10.99 -8.70
CA GLY A 17 2.07 -10.81 -8.36
C GLY A 17 1.68 -11.32 -6.96
N VAL A 18 2.61 -11.90 -6.20
CA VAL A 18 2.36 -12.36 -4.82
C VAL A 18 2.02 -11.17 -3.94
N SER A 19 0.94 -11.29 -3.17
CA SER A 19 0.52 -10.26 -2.20
C SER A 19 0.42 -10.85 -0.79
N GLY A 20 0.73 -10.02 0.20
CA GLY A 20 0.73 -10.42 1.60
C GLY A 20 0.89 -9.24 2.53
N ILE A 21 0.92 -9.52 3.83
CA ILE A 21 1.20 -8.53 4.87
C ILE A 21 2.71 -8.47 5.08
N CYS A 22 3.29 -7.28 5.04
CA CYS A 22 4.71 -7.06 5.33
C CYS A 22 5.01 -7.46 6.77
N GLU A 23 5.87 -8.45 6.96
CA GLU A 23 6.20 -8.96 8.29
C GLU A 23 7.53 -8.40 8.79
N LYS A 24 8.56 -8.42 7.94
CA LYS A 24 9.89 -7.93 8.31
C LYS A 24 10.73 -7.51 7.11
N PHE A 25 11.73 -6.69 7.41
CA PHE A 25 12.81 -6.29 6.52
C PHE A 25 14.12 -6.90 6.99
N TYR A 26 14.97 -7.35 6.06
CA TYR A 26 16.28 -7.89 6.41
C TYR A 26 17.31 -7.64 5.31
N TYR A 27 18.58 -7.57 5.69
CA TYR A 27 19.69 -7.28 4.78
C TYR A 27 20.67 -8.47 4.72
N PRO A 28 20.62 -9.32 3.68
CA PRO A 28 21.57 -10.42 3.52
C PRO A 28 22.97 -9.90 3.17
N THR A 29 24.02 -10.66 3.49
CA THR A 29 25.42 -10.27 3.21
C THR A 29 25.71 -10.08 1.72
N ALA A 30 25.06 -10.86 0.85
CA ALA A 30 25.36 -10.92 -0.58
C ALA A 30 24.30 -10.26 -1.49
N CYS A 31 23.26 -9.67 -0.92
CA CYS A 31 22.11 -9.16 -1.67
C CYS A 31 21.65 -7.80 -1.16
N GLU A 32 20.83 -7.13 -1.95
CA GLU A 32 20.08 -5.96 -1.49
C GLU A 32 19.05 -6.32 -0.42
N GLU A 33 18.53 -5.30 0.27
CA GLU A 33 17.49 -5.44 1.28
C GLU A 33 16.30 -6.27 0.78
N GLN A 34 15.90 -7.26 1.56
CA GLN A 34 14.76 -8.13 1.29
C GLN A 34 13.59 -7.79 2.18
N THR A 35 12.38 -7.99 1.65
CA THR A 35 11.14 -7.90 2.40
C THR A 35 10.49 -9.27 2.43
N MET A 36 10.02 -9.67 3.62
CA MET A 36 9.22 -10.89 3.82
C MET A 36 7.75 -10.51 4.03
N VAL A 37 6.87 -11.27 3.40
CA VAL A 37 5.41 -11.15 3.58
C VAL A 37 4.80 -12.47 3.99
N GLU A 38 3.74 -12.41 4.78
CA GLU A 38 2.82 -13.52 5.02
C GLU A 38 1.65 -13.42 4.02
N THR A 39 1.48 -14.45 3.20
CA THR A 39 0.40 -14.56 2.22
C THR A 39 -0.91 -15.00 2.90
N ALA A 40 -2.04 -14.85 2.20
CA ALA A 40 -3.36 -15.17 2.78
C ALA A 40 -3.55 -16.65 3.17
N ASP A 41 -2.73 -17.54 2.62
CA ASP A 41 -2.68 -18.96 2.95
C ASP A 41 -1.63 -19.29 4.04
N GLY A 42 -1.07 -18.27 4.72
CA GLY A 42 -0.12 -18.42 5.82
C GLY A 42 1.30 -18.80 5.39
N ARG A 43 1.63 -18.71 4.10
CA ARG A 43 2.99 -18.96 3.60
C ARG A 43 3.84 -17.69 3.68
N HIS A 44 5.14 -17.88 3.83
CA HIS A 44 6.09 -16.77 3.81
C HIS A 44 6.72 -16.65 2.43
N TYR A 45 6.70 -15.44 1.89
CA TYR A 45 7.32 -15.12 0.62
C TYR A 45 8.32 -13.97 0.79
N HIS A 46 9.46 -14.06 0.11
CA HIS A 46 10.52 -13.08 0.20
C HIS A 46 10.98 -12.65 -1.20
N ALA A 47 11.20 -11.35 -1.36
CA ALA A 47 11.76 -10.77 -2.57
C ALA A 47 12.47 -9.44 -2.27
N PRO A 48 13.32 -8.94 -3.18
CA PRO A 48 14.02 -7.68 -2.98
C PRO A 48 13.05 -6.53 -2.71
N THR A 49 13.34 -5.69 -1.71
CA THR A 49 12.44 -4.64 -1.22
C THR A 49 11.96 -3.69 -2.33
N ARG A 50 12.80 -3.46 -3.36
CA ARG A 50 12.46 -2.62 -4.52
C ARG A 50 11.33 -3.18 -5.41
N THR A 51 11.04 -4.48 -5.34
CA THR A 51 9.99 -5.11 -6.16
C THR A 51 8.60 -4.98 -5.54
N TRP A 52 8.52 -4.47 -4.31
CA TRP A 52 7.27 -4.38 -3.56
C TRP A 52 6.60 -3.02 -3.70
N LYS A 53 5.28 -3.04 -3.78
CA LYS A 53 4.42 -1.84 -3.72
C LYS A 53 3.33 -1.99 -2.69
N LYS A 54 3.05 -0.89 -1.98
CA LYS A 54 1.90 -0.79 -1.07
C LYS A 54 0.61 -0.93 -1.85
N VAL A 55 -0.29 -1.77 -1.35
CA VAL A 55 -1.65 -1.89 -1.85
C VAL A 55 -2.56 -1.19 -0.84
N ASP A 56 -3.04 -0.01 -1.20
CA ASP A 56 -4.14 0.61 -0.47
C ASP A 56 -5.38 -0.27 -0.65
N VAL A 57 -6.04 -0.63 0.45
CA VAL A 57 -7.19 -1.56 0.50
C VAL A 57 -8.42 -1.06 -0.31
N ILE A 58 -8.35 0.10 -0.95
CA ILE A 58 -9.38 0.58 -1.86
C ILE A 58 -9.02 0.14 -3.29
N THR A 59 -9.12 -1.16 -3.59
CA THR A 59 -9.54 -1.72 -4.90
C THR A 59 -9.12 -3.19 -5.07
N THR A 60 -9.86 -4.10 -4.44
CA THR A 60 -10.02 -5.47 -4.98
C THR A 60 -11.46 -5.94 -4.78
N ILE A 61 -12.40 -5.15 -5.29
CA ILE A 61 -13.51 -5.76 -6.02
C ILE A 61 -13.13 -5.54 -7.47
N CYS A 62 -12.54 -6.58 -8.07
CA CYS A 62 -12.44 -6.73 -9.51
C CYS A 62 -13.87 -6.75 -10.08
N PHE A 63 -14.49 -5.58 -10.20
CA PHE A 63 -15.54 -5.42 -11.19
C PHE A 63 -14.82 -5.27 -12.53
N PRO A 64 -14.89 -6.25 -13.45
CA PRO A 64 -14.49 -6.00 -14.82
C PRO A 64 -15.18 -4.71 -15.26
N ARG A 65 -14.41 -3.78 -15.84
CA ARG A 65 -14.87 -2.44 -16.24
C ARG A 65 -15.97 -2.47 -17.33
N ASN A 66 -16.61 -3.62 -17.59
CA ASN A 66 -17.57 -3.87 -18.66
C ASN A 66 -18.79 -4.71 -18.23
N SER A 67 -19.29 -4.57 -17.00
CA SER A 67 -20.67 -4.92 -16.68
C SER A 67 -21.20 -4.13 -15.48
N GLY A 68 -21.81 -2.97 -15.76
CA GLY A 68 -22.72 -2.28 -14.85
C GLY A 68 -22.21 -2.01 -13.43
N GLN A 69 -21.24 -1.11 -13.27
CA GLN A 69 -21.02 -0.52 -11.95
C GLN A 69 -22.22 0.35 -11.57
N SER A 70 -22.88 0.02 -10.46
CA SER A 70 -23.87 0.90 -9.82
C SER A 70 -23.21 2.24 -9.49
N ALA A 71 -23.84 3.35 -9.88
CA ALA A 71 -23.37 4.72 -9.61
C ALA A 71 -23.05 4.98 -8.12
N ILE A 72 -23.66 4.21 -7.21
CA ILE A 72 -23.45 4.31 -5.77
C ILE A 72 -22.02 3.88 -5.38
N ILE A 73 -21.49 2.82 -5.99
CA ILE A 73 -20.14 2.33 -5.70
C ILE A 73 -19.10 3.34 -6.19
N GLN A 74 -19.32 3.94 -7.36
CA GLN A 74 -18.45 4.97 -7.92
C GLN A 74 -18.42 6.24 -7.02
N ALA A 75 -19.59 6.71 -6.58
CA ALA A 75 -19.69 7.89 -5.72
C ALA A 75 -19.02 7.69 -4.34
N LEU A 76 -19.11 6.47 -3.77
CA LEU A 76 -18.44 6.15 -2.50
C LEU A 76 -16.92 6.18 -2.62
N ILE A 77 -16.36 5.64 -3.71
CA ILE A 77 -14.91 5.64 -3.98
C ILE A 77 -14.41 7.08 -4.15
N GLU A 78 -15.11 7.89 -4.94
CA GLU A 78 -14.77 9.30 -5.16
C GLU A 78 -14.85 10.14 -3.87
N GLY A 79 -15.88 9.89 -3.04
CA GLY A 79 -16.03 10.53 -1.74
C GLY A 79 -14.89 10.23 -0.77
N PHE A 80 -14.37 9.00 -0.77
CA PHE A 80 -13.21 8.62 0.05
C PHE A 80 -11.91 9.28 -0.42
N GLN A 81 -11.67 9.36 -1.74
CA GLN A 81 -10.48 10.04 -2.27
C GLN A 81 -10.48 11.55 -1.95
N LYS A 82 -11.66 12.19 -1.94
CA LYS A 82 -11.79 13.62 -1.62
C LYS A 82 -11.48 13.94 -0.16
N LYS A 83 -11.79 13.05 0.79
CA LYS A 83 -11.44 13.22 2.22
C LYS A 83 -9.93 13.17 2.47
N ARG A 84 -9.17 12.34 1.74
CA ARG A 84 -7.70 12.25 1.91
C ARG A 84 -6.96 13.50 1.46
N LYS A 85 -7.47 14.25 0.47
CA LYS A 85 -6.85 15.52 0.04
C LYS A 85 -7.09 16.67 1.02
N HIS A 86 -8.21 16.69 1.74
CA HIS A 86 -8.51 17.74 2.72
C HIS A 86 -7.93 17.48 4.12
N GLY A 87 -7.61 16.23 4.47
CA GLY A 87 -6.97 15.89 5.75
C GLY A 87 -5.47 16.21 5.84
N LEU A 88 -4.84 16.57 4.72
CA LEU A 88 -3.41 16.89 4.63
C LEU A 88 -3.15 18.41 4.45
N MET A 89 -4.04 19.25 4.98
CA MET A 89 -3.80 20.70 5.11
C MET A 89 -4.26 21.18 6.48
N ARG A 90 -3.30 21.22 7.43
CA ARG A 90 -3.21 21.91 8.74
C ARG A 90 -2.38 21.00 9.64
N LYS A 91 -1.14 21.33 10.03
CA LYS A 91 -0.69 22.61 10.58
C LYS A 91 0.59 23.09 9.88
N GLU A 92 0.49 24.15 9.09
CA GLU A 92 1.56 25.15 9.11
C GLU A 92 1.39 25.86 10.45
N VAL A 93 2.28 25.57 11.41
CA VAL A 93 2.49 26.45 12.55
C VAL A 93 3.25 27.64 11.98
N LYS A 94 2.52 28.73 11.69
CA LYS A 94 3.10 30.06 11.53
C LYS A 94 3.24 30.66 12.93
N ASP A 95 4.51 30.89 13.28
CA ASP A 95 5.13 32.04 13.96
C ASP A 95 4.36 32.77 15.06
N GLU A 96 5.04 33.09 16.18
CA GLU A 96 5.19 34.47 16.69
C GLU A 96 5.98 34.53 18.02
N ASN A 97 7.13 35.22 17.96
CA ASN A 97 7.86 35.96 18.99
C ASN A 97 7.44 35.85 20.47
N ASN A 98 8.40 35.45 21.32
CA ASN A 98 8.83 36.25 22.48
C ASN A 98 10.29 35.93 22.84
#